data_AF-A0A9P6TLB5-F1
#
_entry.id   AF-A0A9P6TLB5-F1
#
_cell.length_a   1.000
_cell.length_b   1.000
_cell.length_c   1.000
_cell.angle_alpha   90.00
_cell.angle_beta   90.00
_cell.angle_gamma   90.00
#
_symmetry.space_group_name_H-M   'P 1'
#
loop_
_entity.id
_entity.type
_entity.pdbx_description
1 polymer ?
#
loop_
_entity_poly.entity_id
_entity_poly.type
_entity_poly.pdbx_seq_one_letter_code
_entity_poly.pdbx_strand_id
1 'polypeptide(L)'
;MSRILIDLPDSQVAMLATLGEEEKRPRAAVIRDAIGAYISQHKATLEKDVFGLWKRKEIDGLTYQQEPLFDTNILIDYLNGINAAKRELERYDYRAISTITWMEVLVGTIPEEEAVIRSWLGSFDVVPLNQQIASRAVEIRKHRKIRLPDAIVWASAQVNSLLLVSRNTKAFPADEPDVRVPYKI
;
A
#
# COMPACT_ATOMS: atom_id res chain seq x y z
N MET A 1 -9.46 -10.79 -14.63
CA MET A 1 -10.54 -11.29 -13.77
C MET A 1 -9.93 -12.09 -12.63
N SER A 2 -10.14 -11.68 -11.38
CA SER A 2 -9.75 -12.50 -10.22
C SER A 2 -10.72 -13.68 -10.09
N ARG A 3 -10.23 -14.87 -9.77
CA ARG A 3 -11.07 -16.05 -9.51
C ARG A 3 -11.29 -16.15 -8.00
N ILE A 4 -12.55 -16.18 -7.59
CA ILE A 4 -12.96 -16.34 -6.19
C ILE A 4 -13.62 -17.72 -6.08
N LEU A 5 -13.12 -18.58 -5.20
CA LEU A 5 -13.74 -19.87 -4.86
C LEU A 5 -14.74 -19.62 -3.73
N ILE A 6 -15.99 -20.04 -3.93
CA ILE A 6 -17.08 -19.87 -2.99
C ILE A 6 -17.79 -21.22 -2.86
N ASP A 7 -17.90 -21.72 -1.64
CA ASP A 7 -18.70 -22.91 -1.37
C ASP A 7 -20.18 -22.52 -1.29
N LEU A 8 -20.98 -23.09 -2.18
CA LEU A 8 -22.44 -22.90 -2.21
C LEU A 8 -23.11 -24.25 -1.93
N PRO A 9 -24.18 -24.29 -1.10
CA PRO A 9 -25.01 -25.47 -0.96
C PRO A 9 -25.54 -25.95 -2.31
N ASP A 10 -25.61 -27.27 -2.50
CA ASP A 10 -26.07 -27.88 -3.76
C ASP A 10 -27.45 -27.39 -4.21
N SER A 11 -28.34 -27.08 -3.24
CA SER A 11 -29.66 -26.50 -3.51
C SER A 11 -29.59 -25.12 -4.18
N GLN A 12 -28.63 -24.28 -3.80
CA GLN A 12 -28.42 -22.97 -4.40
C GLN A 12 -27.78 -23.07 -5.79
N VAL A 13 -26.87 -24.02 -5.98
CA VAL A 13 -26.28 -24.32 -7.29
C VAL A 13 -27.36 -24.79 -8.28
N ALA A 14 -28.30 -25.62 -7.81
CA ALA A 14 -29.45 -26.07 -8.60
C ALA A 14 -30.40 -24.90 -8.97
N MET A 15 -30.76 -24.04 -8.02
CA MET A 15 -31.58 -22.86 -8.29
C MET A 15 -30.93 -21.90 -9.30
N LEU A 16 -29.61 -21.66 -9.18
CA LEU A 16 -28.86 -20.81 -10.12
C LEU A 16 -28.79 -21.43 -11.52
N ALA A 17 -28.82 -22.75 -11.62
CA ALA A 17 -28.90 -23.44 -12.90
C ALA A 17 -30.23 -23.18 -13.61
N THR A 18 -31.35 -23.35 -12.88
CA THR A 18 -32.69 -23.11 -13.39
C THR A 18 -32.88 -21.65 -13.83
N LEU A 19 -32.44 -20.69 -13.01
CA LEU A 19 -32.50 -19.25 -13.33
C LEU A 19 -31.69 -18.91 -14.59
N GLY A 20 -30.48 -19.46 -14.74
CA GLY A 20 -29.67 -19.23 -15.93
C GLY A 20 -30.30 -19.80 -17.21
N GLU A 21 -30.98 -20.95 -17.12
CA GLU A 21 -31.67 -21.58 -18.24
C GLU A 21 -32.91 -20.78 -18.68
N GLU A 22 -33.73 -20.33 -17.74
CA GLU A 22 -34.90 -19.48 -18.01
C GLU A 22 -34.50 -18.15 -18.65
N GLU A 23 -33.41 -17.55 -18.19
CA GLU A 23 -32.88 -16.29 -18.74
C GLU A 23 -32.01 -16.47 -20.00
N LYS A 24 -31.77 -17.71 -20.46
CA LYS A 24 -30.85 -18.05 -21.56
C LYS A 24 -29.44 -17.47 -21.38
N ARG A 25 -28.93 -17.44 -20.15
CA ARG A 25 -27.61 -16.87 -19.79
C ARG A 25 -26.78 -17.86 -18.97
N PRO A 26 -25.44 -17.83 -19.07
CA PRO A 26 -24.58 -18.64 -18.22
C PRO A 26 -24.79 -18.31 -16.74
N ARG A 27 -24.80 -19.32 -15.86
CA ARG A 27 -24.96 -19.17 -14.40
C ARG A 27 -24.04 -18.10 -13.80
N ALA A 28 -22.80 -18.01 -14.30
CA ALA A 28 -21.84 -17.00 -13.88
C ALA A 28 -22.27 -15.55 -14.17
N ALA A 29 -23.10 -15.31 -15.19
CA ALA A 29 -23.66 -13.99 -15.46
C ALA A 29 -24.71 -13.60 -14.41
N VAL A 30 -25.60 -14.54 -14.07
CA VAL A 30 -26.62 -14.36 -13.01
C VAL A 30 -25.95 -14.05 -11.67
N ILE A 31 -24.89 -14.79 -11.31
CA ILE A 31 -24.13 -14.58 -10.08
C ILE A 31 -23.48 -13.19 -10.06
N ARG A 32 -22.87 -12.76 -11.17
CA ARG A 32 -22.24 -11.44 -11.25
C ARG A 32 -23.25 -10.31 -11.10
N ASP A 33 -24.40 -10.44 -11.75
CA ASP A 33 -25.46 -9.43 -11.68
C ASP A 33 -26.05 -9.36 -10.27
N ALA A 34 -26.25 -10.50 -9.61
CA ALA A 34 -26.73 -10.58 -8.22
C ALA A 34 -25.73 -9.93 -7.24
N ILE A 35 -24.43 -10.20 -7.39
CA ILE A 35 -23.39 -9.56 -6.57
C ILE A 35 -23.38 -8.04 -6.83
N GLY A 36 -23.48 -7.61 -8.09
CA GLY A 36 -23.53 -6.20 -8.45
C GLY A 36 -24.74 -5.48 -7.84
N ALA A 37 -25.91 -6.11 -7.88
CA ALA A 37 -27.14 -5.59 -7.27
C ALA A 37 -27.02 -5.52 -5.74
N TYR A 38 -26.49 -6.57 -5.10
CA TYR A 38 -26.29 -6.60 -3.65
C TYR A 38 -25.35 -5.50 -3.17
N ILE A 39 -24.20 -5.33 -3.84
CA ILE A 39 -23.23 -4.26 -3.53
C ILE A 39 -23.89 -2.89 -3.69
N SER A 40 -24.65 -2.68 -4.78
CA SER A 40 -25.33 -1.40 -5.03
C SER A 40 -26.37 -1.07 -3.97
N GLN A 41 -27.12 -2.08 -3.51
CA GLN A 41 -28.15 -1.92 -2.50
C GLN A 41 -27.58 -1.66 -1.10
N HIS A 42 -26.41 -2.22 -0.78
CA HIS A 42 -25.77 -2.08 0.53
C HIS A 42 -24.74 -0.94 0.58
N LYS A 43 -24.46 -0.28 -0.55
CA LYS A 43 -23.54 0.86 -0.65
C LYS A 43 -23.98 2.02 0.24
N ALA A 44 -25.28 2.32 0.31
CA ALA A 44 -25.82 3.41 1.14
C ALA A 44 -25.68 3.17 2.65
N THR A 45 -25.68 1.90 3.10
CA THR A 45 -25.52 1.53 4.51
C THR A 45 -24.05 1.56 4.91
N LEU A 46 -23.15 1.10 4.04
CA LEU A 46 -21.70 1.27 4.18
C LEU A 46 -21.30 2.75 4.17
N GLU A 47 -21.92 3.57 3.32
CA GLU A 47 -21.66 5.00 3.26
C GLU A 47 -22.14 5.73 4.52
N LYS A 48 -23.25 5.33 5.16
CA LYS A 48 -23.74 5.99 6.40
C LYS A 48 -22.87 5.74 7.63
N ASP A 49 -22.40 4.51 7.83
CA ASP A 49 -21.51 4.18 8.98
C ASP A 49 -20.10 4.72 8.77
N VAL A 50 -19.64 4.82 7.52
CA VAL A 50 -18.33 5.40 7.21
C VAL A 50 -18.36 6.93 7.28
N PHE A 51 -19.36 7.63 6.74
CA PHE A 51 -19.35 9.11 6.68
C PHE A 51 -19.50 9.84 8.03
N GLY A 52 -20.01 9.19 9.09
CA GLY A 52 -20.15 9.80 10.41
C GLY A 52 -18.81 10.22 11.05
N LEU A 53 -17.73 9.53 10.71
CA LEU A 53 -16.38 9.79 11.23
C LEU A 53 -15.63 10.88 10.45
N TRP A 54 -16.04 11.18 9.22
CA TRP A 54 -15.30 12.06 8.29
C TRP A 54 -15.82 13.50 8.26
N LYS A 55 -16.91 13.82 8.97
CA LYS A 55 -17.48 15.17 9.02
C LYS A 55 -16.56 16.24 9.66
N ARG A 56 -15.36 15.86 10.15
CA ARG A 56 -14.43 16.78 10.82
C ARG A 56 -13.13 17.08 10.06
N LYS A 57 -12.91 16.52 8.86
CA LYS A 57 -11.83 16.96 7.97
C LYS A 57 -12.34 16.93 6.53
N GLU A 58 -12.34 18.07 5.85
CA GLU A 58 -12.41 18.12 4.39
C GLU A 58 -11.20 17.34 3.84
N ILE A 59 -11.42 16.10 3.41
CA ILE A 59 -10.41 15.31 2.70
C ILE A 59 -11.02 14.95 1.35
N ASP A 60 -10.36 15.39 0.30
CA ASP A 60 -10.71 15.14 -1.10
C ASP A 60 -10.90 13.63 -1.35
N GLY A 61 -12.09 13.26 -1.84
CA GLY A 61 -12.56 11.88 -2.01
C GLY A 61 -11.81 11.06 -3.08
N LEU A 62 -10.77 11.65 -3.69
CA LEU A 62 -9.83 10.99 -4.61
C LEU A 62 -8.53 10.53 -3.92
N THR A 63 -8.33 10.86 -2.64
CA THR A 63 -7.16 10.43 -1.88
C THR A 63 -7.45 9.10 -1.20
N TYR A 64 -7.15 7.99 -1.87
CA TYR A 64 -6.92 6.73 -1.17
C TYR A 64 -5.66 6.97 -0.30
N GLN A 65 -5.84 7.38 0.96
CA GLN A 65 -4.73 7.57 1.90
C GLN A 65 -4.20 6.20 2.28
N GLN A 66 -3.43 5.57 1.39
CA GLN A 66 -2.51 4.53 1.83
C GLN A 66 -1.48 5.16 2.74
N GLU A 67 -1.26 4.49 3.86
CA GLU A 67 -0.19 4.81 4.78
C GLU A 67 1.17 4.68 4.07
N PRO A 68 2.09 5.66 4.23
CA PRO A 68 3.34 5.66 3.49
C PRO A 68 4.41 4.81 4.17
N LEU A 69 5.24 4.16 3.35
CA LEU A 69 6.57 3.71 3.72
C LEU A 69 7.60 4.56 2.97
N PHE A 70 8.35 5.38 3.72
CA PHE A 70 9.33 6.28 3.13
C PHE A 70 10.67 5.59 2.89
N ASP A 71 11.22 5.80 1.70
CA ASP A 71 12.56 5.35 1.32
C ASP A 71 13.65 6.32 1.83
N THR A 72 14.88 5.83 1.91
CA THR A 72 16.05 6.52 2.47
C THR A 72 16.32 7.86 1.81
N ASN A 73 16.14 7.94 0.50
CA ASN A 73 16.35 9.20 -0.23
C ASN A 73 15.40 10.32 0.21
N ILE A 74 14.16 10.02 0.59
CA ILE A 74 13.21 11.02 1.07
C ILE A 74 13.63 11.54 2.44
N LEU A 75 14.12 10.64 3.31
CA LEU A 75 14.57 10.98 4.67
C LEU A 75 15.84 11.82 4.61
N ILE A 76 16.80 11.43 3.76
CA ILE A 76 18.03 12.21 3.53
C ILE A 76 17.70 13.60 2.98
N ASP A 77 16.78 13.71 2.03
CA ASP A 77 16.36 15.00 1.48
C ASP A 77 15.71 15.89 2.56
N TYR A 78 14.90 15.29 3.44
CA TYR A 78 14.32 15.99 4.59
C TYR A 78 15.39 16.53 5.53
N LEU A 79 16.38 15.70 5.89
CA LEU A 79 17.49 16.09 6.76
C LEU A 79 18.37 17.18 6.12
N ASN A 80 18.49 17.18 4.79
CA ASN A 80 19.16 18.22 4.02
C ASN A 80 18.32 19.50 3.82
N GLY A 81 17.12 19.59 4.41
CA GLY A 81 16.27 20.78 4.36
C GLY A 81 15.55 20.98 3.02
N ILE A 82 15.41 19.93 2.19
CA ILE A 82 14.70 20.03 0.92
C ILE A 82 13.19 20.19 1.18
N ASN A 83 12.65 21.36 0.82
CA ASN A 83 11.24 21.70 1.04
C ASN A 83 10.25 20.72 0.41
N ALA A 84 10.61 20.08 -0.70
CA ALA A 84 9.75 19.08 -1.34
C ALA A 84 9.58 17.82 -0.47
N ALA A 85 10.67 17.36 0.18
CA ALA A 85 10.63 16.25 1.12
C ALA A 85 9.79 16.59 2.36
N LYS A 86 9.97 17.80 2.91
CA LYS A 86 9.17 18.29 4.04
C LYS A 86 7.67 18.27 3.74
N ARG A 87 7.25 18.85 2.61
CA ARG A 87 5.83 18.83 2.20
C ARG A 87 5.28 17.42 2.00
N GLU A 88 6.11 16.50 1.53
CA GLU A 88 5.68 15.12 1.33
C GLU A 88 5.53 14.38 2.67
N LEU A 89 6.42 14.57 3.63
CA LEU A 89 6.27 14.00 4.99
C LEU A 89 5.05 14.58 5.74
N GLU A 90 4.78 15.88 5.55
CA GLU A 90 3.64 16.58 6.15
C GLU A 90 2.28 16.16 5.57
N ARG A 91 2.26 15.47 4.43
CA ARG A 91 1.02 14.96 3.81
C ARG A 91 0.37 13.83 4.59
N TYR A 92 1.12 13.13 5.43
CA TYR A 92 0.66 11.92 6.12
C TYR A 92 0.76 12.07 7.64
N ASP A 93 -0.33 11.68 8.31
CA ASP A 93 -0.38 11.59 9.77
C ASP A 93 0.43 10.37 10.27
N TYR A 94 0.35 9.25 9.55
CA TYR A 94 1.16 8.05 9.79
C TYR A 94 2.43 8.04 8.93
N ARG A 95 3.53 7.53 9.49
CA ARG A 95 4.83 7.47 8.81
C ARG A 95 5.54 6.18 9.16
N ALA A 96 5.81 5.36 8.16
CA ALA A 96 6.64 4.16 8.33
C ALA A 96 7.94 4.25 7.55
N ILE A 97 8.93 3.50 8.00
CA ILE A 97 10.19 3.22 7.31
C ILE A 97 10.53 1.75 7.44
N SER A 98 11.33 1.22 6.51
CA SER A 98 11.89 -0.12 6.70
C SER A 98 13.07 -0.11 7.67
N THR A 99 13.38 -1.26 8.28
CA THR A 99 14.63 -1.44 9.03
C THR A 99 15.87 -1.11 8.18
N ILE A 100 15.83 -1.39 6.87
CA ILE A 100 16.92 -1.05 5.94
C ILE A 100 17.09 0.47 5.85
N THR A 101 16.00 1.21 5.69
CA THR A 101 16.01 2.68 5.65
C THR A 101 16.56 3.26 6.94
N TRP A 102 16.13 2.72 8.09
CA TRP A 102 16.68 3.10 9.40
C TRP A 102 18.19 2.88 9.48
N MET A 103 18.69 1.73 9.01
CA MET A 103 20.12 1.42 8.97
C MET A 103 20.89 2.37 8.06
N GLU A 104 20.40 2.62 6.85
CA GLU A 104 21.07 3.48 5.87
C GLU A 104 21.18 4.93 6.34
N VAL A 105 20.13 5.46 6.99
CA VAL A 105 20.17 6.81 7.57
C VAL A 105 21.25 6.90 8.65
N LEU A 106 21.30 5.94 9.58
CA LEU A 106 22.26 5.95 10.68
C LEU A 106 23.71 5.69 10.26
N VAL A 107 23.93 4.88 9.22
CA VAL A 107 25.26 4.73 8.62
C VAL A 107 25.78 6.06 8.07
N GLY A 108 24.90 6.95 7.63
CA GLY A 108 25.25 8.27 7.11
C GLY A 108 25.51 9.34 8.19
N THR A 109 25.26 9.07 9.47
CA THR A 109 25.42 10.08 10.54
C THR A 109 26.85 10.17 11.07
N ILE A 110 27.24 11.36 11.52
CA ILE A 110 28.43 11.55 12.36
C ILE A 110 28.10 11.27 13.85
N PRO A 111 29.08 10.89 14.69
CA PRO A 111 28.84 10.52 16.09
C PRO A 111 28.08 11.56 16.91
N GLU A 112 28.29 12.85 16.62
CA GLU A 112 27.64 13.97 17.31
C GLU A 112 26.15 14.09 17.00
N GLU A 113 25.71 13.62 15.83
CA GLU A 113 24.34 13.73 15.34
C GLU A 113 23.52 12.44 15.58
N GLU A 114 24.19 11.30 15.74
CA GLU A 114 23.56 9.97 15.77
C GLU A 114 22.42 9.89 16.81
N ALA A 115 22.63 10.40 18.02
CA ALA A 115 21.61 10.36 19.08
C ALA A 115 20.34 11.14 18.71
N VAL A 116 20.50 12.31 18.08
CA VAL A 116 19.38 13.16 17.64
C VAL A 116 18.63 12.49 16.49
N ILE A 117 19.36 11.94 15.51
CA ILE A 117 18.76 11.24 14.37
C ILE A 117 18.04 9.96 14.81
N ARG A 118 18.61 9.19 15.73
CA ARG A 118 17.93 8.02 16.33
C ARG A 118 16.62 8.42 17.00
N SER A 119 16.63 9.50 17.78
CA SER A 119 15.41 10.00 18.42
C SER A 119 14.36 10.44 17.40
N TRP A 120 14.78 11.08 16.31
CA TRP A 120 13.87 11.49 15.23
C TRP A 120 13.29 10.30 14.47
N LEU A 121 14.12 9.30 14.15
CA LEU A 121 13.66 8.05 13.54
C LEU A 121 12.67 7.28 14.44
N GLY A 122 12.73 7.48 15.76
CA GLY A 122 11.75 6.95 16.71
C GLY A 122 10.33 7.52 16.56
N SER A 123 10.15 8.56 15.73
CA SER A 123 8.81 9.07 15.36
C SER A 123 8.15 8.33 14.19
N PHE A 124 8.86 7.37 13.58
CA PHE A 124 8.36 6.52 12.51
C PHE A 124 8.05 5.12 13.04
N ASP A 125 7.05 4.45 12.46
CA ASP A 125 6.93 3.01 12.62
C ASP A 125 8.02 2.30 11.79
N VAL A 126 8.87 1.52 12.46
CA VAL A 126 9.98 0.83 11.82
C VAL A 126 9.58 -0.60 11.53
N VAL A 127 9.30 -0.88 10.25
CA VAL A 127 8.89 -2.20 9.79
C VAL A 127 10.06 -3.19 9.94
N PRO A 128 9.92 -4.24 10.77
CA PRO A 128 10.99 -5.22 10.99
C PRO A 128 11.12 -6.16 9.80
N LEU A 129 12.36 -6.53 9.44
CA LEU A 129 12.59 -7.59 8.46
C LEU A 129 12.19 -8.94 9.06
N ASN A 130 11.19 -9.58 8.47
CA ASN A 130 10.74 -10.92 8.84
C ASN A 130 10.78 -11.90 7.66
N GLN A 131 10.42 -13.15 7.89
CA GLN A 131 10.45 -14.19 6.85
C GLN A 131 9.52 -13.89 5.67
N GLN A 132 8.37 -13.25 5.88
CA GLN A 132 7.44 -12.90 4.80
C GLN A 132 8.05 -11.83 3.88
N ILE A 133 8.61 -10.78 4.45
CA ILE A 133 9.32 -9.72 3.72
C ILE A 133 10.55 -10.30 3.01
N ALA A 134 11.32 -11.15 3.68
CA ALA A 134 12.49 -11.79 3.07
C ALA A 134 12.10 -12.66 1.85
N SER A 135 11.08 -13.51 1.99
CA SER A 135 10.56 -14.31 0.87
C SER A 135 10.08 -13.42 -0.28
N ARG A 136 9.35 -12.35 0.03
CA ARG A 136 8.87 -11.41 -0.99
C ARG A 136 10.01 -10.67 -1.69
N ALA A 137 11.05 -10.26 -0.96
CA ALA A 137 12.23 -9.63 -1.55
C ALA A 137 12.97 -10.57 -2.51
N VAL A 138 13.02 -11.88 -2.20
CA VAL A 138 13.56 -12.89 -3.11
C VAL A 138 12.75 -12.97 -4.41
N GLU A 139 11.41 -13.01 -4.31
CA GLU A 139 10.54 -13.02 -5.49
C GLU A 139 10.77 -11.78 -6.37
N ILE A 140 10.76 -10.59 -5.76
CA ILE A 140 11.02 -9.34 -6.48
C ILE A 140 12.35 -9.42 -7.23
N ARG A 141 13.42 -9.90 -6.57
CA ARG A 141 14.76 -10.01 -7.19
C ARG A 141 14.88 -11.08 -8.28
N LYS A 142 14.06 -12.13 -8.25
CA LYS A 142 14.01 -13.13 -9.33
C LYS A 142 13.45 -12.52 -10.61
N HIS A 143 12.51 -11.59 -10.49
CA HIS A 143 11.85 -10.94 -11.63
C HIS A 143 12.45 -9.59 -12.02
N ARG A 144 13.16 -8.93 -11.10
CA ARG A 144 13.72 -7.59 -11.29
C ARG A 144 15.18 -7.52 -10.84
N LYS A 145 16.01 -6.85 -11.64
CA LYS A 145 17.43 -6.62 -11.34
C LYS A 145 17.61 -5.38 -10.44
N ILE A 146 17.24 -5.50 -9.17
CA ILE A 146 17.46 -4.46 -8.14
C ILE A 146 18.35 -4.97 -7.01
N ARG A 147 18.94 -4.06 -6.22
CA ARG A 147 19.82 -4.44 -5.11
C ARG A 147 19.00 -5.09 -3.98
N LEU A 148 19.66 -5.88 -3.12
CA LEU A 148 18.97 -6.53 -1.98
C LEU A 148 18.29 -5.51 -1.05
N PRO A 149 18.94 -4.40 -0.65
CA PRO A 149 18.31 -3.41 0.21
C PRO A 149 17.04 -2.83 -0.42
N ASP A 150 17.11 -2.42 -1.70
CA ASP A 150 15.96 -1.88 -2.44
C ASP A 150 14.80 -2.90 -2.52
N ALA A 151 15.12 -4.18 -2.73
CA ALA A 151 14.11 -5.24 -2.76
C ALA A 151 13.45 -5.47 -1.39
N ILE A 152 14.20 -5.36 -0.30
CA ILE A 152 13.66 -5.48 1.06
C ILE A 152 12.76 -4.29 1.38
N VAL A 153 13.16 -3.07 1.01
CA VAL A 153 12.33 -1.85 1.19
C VAL A 153 10.99 -2.02 0.47
N TRP A 154 11.02 -2.43 -0.80
CA TRP A 154 9.79 -2.61 -1.58
C TRP A 154 8.94 -3.77 -1.08
N ALA A 155 9.56 -4.90 -0.71
CA ALA A 155 8.86 -6.01 -0.08
C ALA A 155 8.20 -5.60 1.24
N SER A 156 8.84 -4.73 2.03
CA SER A 156 8.29 -4.20 3.28
C SER A 156 7.00 -3.41 3.01
N ALA A 157 7.00 -2.57 1.97
CA ALA A 157 5.81 -1.84 1.56
C ALA A 157 4.69 -2.80 1.10
N GLN A 158 5.02 -3.74 0.21
CA GLN A 158 4.03 -4.67 -0.36
C GLN A 158 3.39 -5.61 0.66
N VAL A 159 4.18 -6.18 1.57
CA VAL A 159 3.68 -7.11 2.60
C VAL A 159 2.76 -6.39 3.59
N ASN A 160 3.04 -5.12 3.89
CA ASN A 160 2.25 -4.33 4.83
C ASN A 160 1.17 -3.47 4.15
N SER A 161 0.98 -3.61 2.83
CA SER A 161 0.01 -2.81 2.06
C SER A 161 0.22 -1.28 2.19
N LEU A 162 1.48 -0.86 2.29
CA LEU A 162 1.90 0.54 2.40
C LEU A 162 2.29 1.11 1.03
N LEU A 163 2.10 2.41 0.85
CA LEU A 163 2.54 3.15 -0.33
C LEU A 163 4.03 3.45 -0.24
N LEU A 164 4.84 2.90 -1.15
CA LEU A 164 6.27 3.19 -1.18
C LEU A 164 6.50 4.61 -1.72
N VAL A 165 7.01 5.51 -0.86
CA VAL A 165 7.37 6.87 -1.25
C VAL A 165 8.87 6.94 -1.52
N SER A 166 9.26 7.10 -2.78
CA SER A 166 10.67 7.10 -3.20
C SER A 166 10.91 7.95 -4.44
N ARG A 167 12.11 8.52 -4.57
CA ARG A 167 12.62 9.13 -5.81
C ARG A 167 13.51 8.19 -6.65
N ASN A 168 13.76 6.95 -6.19
CA ASN A 168 14.57 5.98 -6.91
C ASN A 168 13.77 5.27 -8.01
N THR A 169 13.48 5.99 -9.10
CA THR A 169 12.69 5.46 -10.21
C THR A 169 13.35 4.33 -11.00
N LYS A 170 14.65 4.09 -10.78
CA LYS A 170 15.38 2.95 -11.38
C LYS A 170 15.08 1.64 -10.67
N ALA A 171 14.94 1.68 -9.34
CA ALA A 171 14.57 0.52 -8.55
C ALA A 171 13.05 0.32 -8.49
N PHE A 172 12.30 1.42 -8.41
CA PHE A 172 10.85 1.44 -8.20
C PHE A 172 10.18 2.19 -9.35
N PRO A 173 9.65 1.48 -10.36
CA PRO A 173 8.99 2.12 -11.49
C PRO A 173 7.78 2.96 -11.05
N ALA A 174 7.60 4.14 -11.66
CA ALA A 174 6.54 5.07 -11.27
C ALA A 174 5.13 4.66 -11.78
N ASP A 175 5.05 3.66 -12.65
CA ASP A 175 3.82 3.04 -13.14
C ASP A 175 3.29 1.95 -12.21
N GLU A 176 4.06 1.56 -11.18
CA GLU A 176 3.60 0.62 -10.16
C GLU A 176 2.56 1.32 -9.25
N PRO A 177 1.40 0.68 -9.00
CA PRO A 177 0.29 1.30 -8.27
C PRO A 177 0.60 1.55 -6.79
N ASP A 178 1.58 0.81 -6.23
CA ASP A 178 2.06 0.91 -4.85
C ASP A 178 3.29 1.81 -4.70
N VAL A 179 3.69 2.55 -5.76
CA VAL A 179 4.86 3.44 -5.76
C VAL A 179 4.44 4.88 -6.01
N ARG A 180 4.92 5.78 -5.16
CA ARG A 180 4.75 7.22 -5.30
C ARG A 180 6.11 7.91 -5.46
N VAL A 181 6.23 8.66 -6.55
CA VAL A 181 7.39 9.54 -6.82
C VAL A 181 6.97 10.99 -6.61
N PRO A 182 7.24 11.58 -5.44
CA PRO A 182 6.63 12.86 -5.06
C PRO A 182 7.25 14.08 -5.74
N TYR A 183 8.53 14.01 -6.12
CA TYR A 183 9.28 15.10 -6.75
C TYR A 183 10.56 14.56 -7.43
N LYS A 184 11.25 15.44 -8.17
CA LYS A 184 12.53 15.19 -8.82
C LYS A 184 13.53 16.28 -8.43
N ILE A 185 14.82 15.91 -8.32
CA ILE A 185 15.96 16.79 -8.03
C ILE A 185 16.98 16.58 -9.14
#